data_AF-A0A4Q4BNW1-F1
#
_entry.id   AF-A0A4Q4BNW1-F1
#
_cell.length_a   1.000
_cell.length_b   1.000
_cell.length_c   1.000
_cell.angle_alpha   90.00
_cell.angle_beta   90.00
_cell.angle_gamma   90.00
#
_symmetry.space_group_name_H-M   'P 1'
#
loop_
_entity.id
_entity.type
_entity.pdbx_description
1 polymer ?
#
loop_
_entity_poly.entity_id
_entity_poly.type
_entity_poly.pdbx_seq_one_letter_code
_entity_poly.pdbx_strand_id
1 'polypeptide(L)'
;DEATSALDSEVEAAIQDTLYGFMEGKTVIAIAHRLSTIARMDRLVVLEHGRIAEEGTHEALLRKGGVYARLWRQQSGAFEAV
;
A
#
# COMPACT_ATOMS: atom_id res chain seq x y z
N ASP A 1 1.87 -24.69 11.02
CA ASP A 1 2.74 -24.11 9.99
C ASP A 1 2.88 -22.61 10.27
N GLU A 2 3.36 -22.27 11.48
CA GLU A 2 3.32 -20.88 12.01
C GLU A 2 4.71 -20.23 12.05
N ALA A 3 5.77 -21.03 12.22
CA ALA A 3 7.14 -20.53 12.26
C ALA A 3 7.63 -19.95 10.92
N THR A 4 7.15 -20.53 9.81
CA THR A 4 7.46 -20.10 8.44
C THR A 4 6.77 -18.77 8.10
N SER A 5 5.53 -18.57 8.53
CA SER A 5 4.77 -17.32 8.34
C SER A 5 5.40 -16.12 9.10
N ALA A 6 5.94 -16.36 10.30
CA ALA A 6 6.65 -15.34 11.06
C ALA A 6 7.98 -14.95 10.38
N LEU A 7 8.73 -15.92 9.87
CA LEU A 7 9.97 -15.68 9.13
C LEU A 7 9.70 -14.89 7.83
N ASP A 8 8.66 -15.25 7.08
CA ASP A 8 8.25 -14.52 5.87
C ASP A 8 7.86 -13.07 6.19
N SER A 9 7.22 -12.84 7.34
CA SER A 9 6.85 -11.50 7.80
C SER A 9 8.06 -10.63 8.16
N GLU A 10 9.06 -11.19 8.85
CA GLU A 10 10.31 -10.49 9.19
C GLU A 10 11.13 -10.15 7.94
N VAL A 11 11.23 -11.09 7.00
CA VAL A 11 11.90 -10.88 5.72
C VAL A 11 11.20 -9.78 4.93
N GLU A 12 9.86 -9.78 4.92
CA GLU A 12 9.11 -8.75 4.22
C GLU A 12 9.31 -7.36 4.84
N ALA A 13 9.31 -7.27 6.17
CA ALA A 13 9.59 -6.02 6.87
C ALA A 13 10.99 -5.48 6.54
N ALA A 14 12.01 -6.33 6.52
CA ALA A 14 13.38 -5.93 6.17
C ALA A 14 13.50 -5.43 4.72
N ILE A 15 12.79 -6.07 3.78
CA ILE A 15 12.73 -5.61 2.38
C ILE A 15 12.05 -4.24 2.31
N GLN A 16 10.94 -4.07 3.02
CA GLN A 16 10.22 -2.79 3.06
C GLN A 16 11.09 -1.66 3.62
N ASP A 17 11.75 -1.87 4.75
CA ASP A 17 12.63 -0.87 5.38
C ASP A 17 13.79 -0.47 4.46
N THR A 18 14.37 -1.44 3.77
CA THR A 18 15.41 -1.19 2.76
C THR A 18 14.86 -0.31 1.64
N LEU A 19 13.68 -0.65 1.09
CA LEU A 19 13.04 0.16 0.05
C LEU A 19 12.76 1.58 0.55
N TYR A 20 12.26 1.76 1.77
CA TYR A 20 12.02 3.09 2.35
C TYR A 20 13.32 3.91 2.46
N GLY A 21 14.41 3.31 2.93
CA GLY A 21 15.71 3.97 2.95
C GLY A 21 16.19 4.39 1.55
N PHE A 22 15.95 3.58 0.52
CA PHE A 22 16.28 3.94 -0.86
C PHE A 22 15.48 5.11 -1.42
N MET A 23 14.24 5.29 -0.94
CA MET A 23 13.35 6.36 -1.41
C MET A 23 13.68 7.72 -0.79
N GLU A 24 14.42 7.76 0.32
CA GLU A 24 14.75 8.99 1.02
C GLU A 24 15.49 10.00 0.11
N GLY A 25 14.97 11.23 0.08
CA GLY A 25 15.53 12.33 -0.73
C GLY A 25 15.37 12.17 -2.25
N LYS A 26 14.54 11.22 -2.72
CA LYS A 26 14.28 10.99 -4.14
C LYS A 26 12.80 11.19 -4.48
N THR A 27 12.52 11.64 -5.70
CA THR A 27 11.16 11.54 -6.25
C THR A 27 10.95 10.11 -6.75
N VAL A 28 9.99 9.41 -6.15
CA VAL A 28 9.73 8.00 -6.44
C VAL A 28 8.32 7.85 -6.99
N ILE A 29 8.22 7.15 -8.12
CA ILE A 29 6.94 6.75 -8.72
C ILE A 29 6.86 5.24 -8.59
N ALA A 30 5.95 4.76 -7.75
CA ALA A 30 5.72 3.34 -7.52
C ALA A 30 4.39 2.91 -8.13
N ILE A 31 4.40 1.78 -8.84
CA ILE A 31 3.21 1.05 -9.27
C ILE A 31 3.23 -0.27 -8.51
N ALA A 32 2.29 -0.48 -7.60
CA ALA A 32 2.28 -1.64 -6.72
C ALA A 32 1.03 -2.49 -6.87
N HIS A 33 1.20 -3.79 -6.64
CA HIS A 33 0.11 -4.75 -6.50
C HIS A 33 -0.39 -4.87 -5.05
N ARG A 34 0.43 -4.45 -4.08
CA ARG A 34 0.11 -4.46 -2.65
C ARG A 34 -0.24 -3.04 -2.19
N LEU A 35 -1.45 -2.88 -1.66
CA LEU A 35 -1.89 -1.58 -1.16
C LEU A 35 -1.12 -1.16 0.10
N SER A 36 -0.64 -2.12 0.91
CA SER A 36 0.15 -1.85 2.12
C SER A 36 1.44 -1.07 1.84
N THR A 37 2.11 -1.38 0.72
CA THR A 37 3.33 -0.67 0.30
C THR A 37 3.05 0.77 -0.10
N ILE A 38 1.95 1.01 -0.83
CA ILE A 38 1.63 2.37 -1.31
C ILE A 38 0.93 3.22 -0.24
N ALA A 39 0.30 2.60 0.77
CA ALA A 39 -0.37 3.33 1.85
C ALA A 39 0.57 4.25 2.63
N ARG A 40 1.89 3.98 2.61
CA ARG A 40 2.93 4.83 3.23
C ARG A 40 3.48 5.93 2.31
N MET A 41 3.01 6.05 1.07
CA MET A 41 3.45 7.09 0.13
C MET A 41 2.80 8.43 0.43
N ASP A 42 3.50 9.52 0.10
CA ASP A 42 3.04 10.89 0.34
C ASP A 42 1.78 11.24 -0.47
N ARG A 43 1.65 10.65 -1.66
CA ARG A 43 0.55 10.91 -2.61
C ARG A 43 0.19 9.64 -3.36
N LEU A 44 -1.11 9.36 -3.38
CA LEU A 44 -1.71 8.27 -4.13
C LEU A 44 -2.52 8.82 -5.30
N VAL A 45 -2.37 8.18 -6.46
CA VAL A 45 -3.13 8.46 -7.68
C VAL A 45 -3.84 7.18 -8.09
N VAL A 46 -5.16 7.21 -8.12
CA VAL A 46 -5.99 6.08 -8.56
C VAL A 46 -6.37 6.31 -10.01
N LEU A 47 -6.03 5.34 -10.87
CA LEU A 47 -6.39 5.35 -12.28
C LEU A 47 -7.58 4.42 -12.53
N GLU A 48 -8.58 4.93 -13.26
CA GLU A 48 -9.73 4.15 -13.74
C GLU A 48 -9.95 4.50 -15.21
N HIS A 49 -9.98 3.48 -16.08
CA HIS A 49 -10.14 3.65 -17.53
C HIS A 49 -9.20 4.69 -18.17
N GLY A 50 -7.94 4.74 -17.71
CA GLY A 50 -6.92 5.66 -18.23
C GLY A 50 -7.07 7.11 -17.76
N ARG A 51 -7.92 7.39 -16.77
CA ARG A 51 -8.09 8.72 -16.16
C ARG A 51 -7.81 8.68 -14.67
N ILE A 52 -7.37 9.80 -14.12
CA ILE A 52 -7.24 9.97 -12.66
C ILE A 52 -8.66 10.05 -12.08
N ALA A 53 -9.05 9.01 -11.34
CA ALA A 53 -10.34 8.93 -10.68
C ALA A 53 -10.28 9.56 -9.28
N GLU A 54 -9.19 9.32 -8.55
CA GLU A 54 -8.97 9.86 -7.21
C GLU A 54 -7.51 10.20 -6.98
N GLU A 55 -7.28 11.17 -6.10
CA GLU A 55 -5.95 11.56 -5.66
C GLU A 55 -5.99 12.06 -4.21
N GLY A 56 -4.92 11.76 -3.45
CA GLY A 56 -4.71 12.29 -2.11
C GLY A 56 -3.76 11.41 -1.28
N THR A 57 -3.68 11.71 0.02
CA THR A 57 -3.02 10.82 0.98
C THR A 57 -3.90 9.59 1.25
N HIS A 58 -3.29 8.53 1.78
CA HIS A 58 -4.00 7.33 2.23
C HIS A 58 -5.24 7.67 3.09
N GLU A 59 -5.05 8.46 4.15
CA GLU A 59 -6.13 8.85 5.05
C GLU A 59 -7.24 9.66 4.36
N ALA A 60 -6.86 10.59 3.48
CA ALA A 60 -7.82 11.41 2.74
C ALA A 60 -8.69 10.54 1.81
N LEU A 61 -8.08 9.57 1.12
CA LEU A 61 -8.78 8.66 0.23
C LEU A 61 -9.66 7.65 0.99
N LEU A 62 -9.21 7.18 2.17
CA LEU A 62 -10.06 6.35 3.04
C LEU A 62 -11.30 7.10 3.50
N ARG A 63 -11.16 8.35 3.94
CA ARG A 63 -12.30 9.20 4.35
C ARG A 63 -13.27 9.49 3.21
N LYS A 64 -12.78 9.62 1.97
CA LYS A 64 -13.63 9.80 0.78
C LYS A 64 -14.52 8.58 0.51
N GLY A 65 -14.13 7.38 0.96
CA GLY A 65 -14.93 6.17 0.78
C GLY A 65 -15.04 5.70 -0.69
N GLY A 66 -14.19 6.21 -1.58
CA GLY A 66 -14.22 5.96 -3.02
C GLY A 66 -13.66 4.60 -3.47
N VAL A 67 -13.13 4.55 -4.69
CA VAL A 67 -12.51 3.37 -5.31
C VAL A 67 -11.36 2.88 -4.43
N TYR A 68 -10.47 3.78 -4.02
CA TYR A 68 -9.34 3.43 -3.16
C TYR A 68 -9.78 2.74 -1.87
N ALA A 69 -10.76 3.32 -1.17
CA ALA A 69 -11.22 2.79 0.11
C ALA A 69 -11.90 1.41 -0.03
N ARG A 70 -12.58 1.15 -1.15
CA ARG A 70 -13.14 -0.17 -1.46
C ARG A 70 -12.03 -1.20 -1.71
N LEU A 71 -11.05 -0.87 -2.55
CA LEU A 71 -9.90 -1.73 -2.83
C LEU A 71 -9.10 -2.02 -1.54
N TRP A 72 -8.91 -1.00 -0.70
CA TRP A 72 -8.26 -1.14 0.60
C TRP A 72 -8.98 -2.19 1.43
N ARG A 73 -10.27 -2.02 1.71
CA ARG A 73 -11.06 -2.97 2.53
C ARG A 73 -11.02 -4.40 2.01
N GLN A 74 -10.95 -4.60 0.69
CA GLN A 74 -10.85 -5.93 0.08
C GLN A 74 -9.47 -6.58 0.33
N GLN A 75 -8.38 -5.83 0.24
CA GLN A 75 -7.05 -6.36 0.52
C GLN A 75 -6.74 -6.44 2.02
N SER A 76 -7.18 -5.48 2.83
CA SER A 76 -6.93 -5.47 4.28
C SER A 76 -7.83 -6.41 5.06
N GLY A 77 -9.05 -6.69 4.58
CA GLY A 77 -9.89 -7.76 5.13
C GLY A 77 -9.29 -9.16 5.00
N ALA A 78 -8.31 -9.36 4.11
CA ALA A 78 -7.52 -10.59 4.05
C ALA A 78 -6.45 -10.69 5.16
N PHE A 79 -6.09 -9.59 5.82
CA PHE A 79 -5.13 -9.55 6.94
C PHE A 79 -5.79 -9.78 8.31
N GLU A 80 -7.07 -9.46 8.49
CA GLU A 80 -7.80 -9.64 9.76
C GLU A 80 -8.44 -11.03 9.92
N ALA A 81 -8.32 -11.91 8.92
CA ALA A 81 -8.90 -13.26 8.92
C ALA A 81 -7.92 -14.37 9.37
N VAL A 82 -6.80 -14.00 10.01
CA VAL A 82 -5.81 -14.93 10.59
C VAL A 82 -5.75 -14.76 12.09
#